data_AF-W4LBV0-F1
#
_entry.id   AF-W4LBV0-F1
#
_cell.length_a   1.000
_cell.length_b   1.000
_cell.length_c   1.000
_cell.angle_alpha   90.00
_cell.angle_beta   90.00
_cell.angle_gamma   90.00
#
_symmetry.space_group_name_H-M   'P 1'
#
loop_
_entity.id
_entity.type
_entity.pdbx_description
1 polymer ?
#
loop_
_entity_poly.entity_id
_entity_poly.type
_entity_poly.pdbx_seq_one_letter_code
_entity_poly.pdbx_strand_id
1 'polypeptide(L)'
;MLHFAPHNLLDDPPFTHVSLVSCRNCLIYLETVVQQRILACFANALGRQGYLWLGPSESCGSLSSVFRTVHAKWQIYRKVRAVKSLFDTECNITQRVYSPEQELAYTKGYLRTTIAELESTRKQLQSSNEALVAAREELQLTKEELQSVYEELHMVTVESQKKIRAFSQLNHDIDNPGCPHEGKHEGITEPGPIEG
;
A
#
# COMPACT_ATOMS: atom_id res chain seq x y z
N MET A 1 -9.25 2.62 8.53
CA MET A 1 -10.12 1.56 7.99
C MET A 1 -11.57 1.94 8.27
N LEU A 2 -12.45 1.88 7.26
CA LEU A 2 -13.88 2.14 7.39
C LEU A 2 -14.63 0.86 7.07
N HIS A 3 -15.48 0.41 7.98
CA HIS A 3 -16.21 -0.86 7.85
C HIS A 3 -17.70 -0.58 7.74
N PHE A 4 -18.34 -1.16 6.72
CA PHE A 4 -19.78 -1.11 6.52
C PHE A 4 -20.36 -2.48 6.81
N ALA A 5 -21.45 -2.54 7.57
CA ALA A 5 -22.16 -3.78 7.86
C ALA A 5 -23.66 -3.49 7.99
N PRO A 6 -24.53 -4.39 7.52
CA PRO A 6 -25.94 -4.33 7.88
C PRO A 6 -26.08 -4.48 9.39
N HIS A 7 -26.88 -3.63 10.01
CA HIS A 7 -27.09 -3.63 11.46
C HIS A 7 -28.50 -3.11 11.79
N ASN A 8 -29.31 -3.94 12.43
CA ASN A 8 -30.64 -3.61 12.92
C ASN A 8 -30.55 -3.12 14.37
N LEU A 9 -30.89 -1.85 14.61
CA LEU A 9 -30.79 -1.20 15.92
C LEU A 9 -31.66 -1.82 17.03
N LEU A 10 -32.64 -2.65 16.69
CA LEU A 10 -33.56 -3.28 17.63
C LEU A 10 -33.20 -4.71 17.96
N ASP A 11 -32.76 -5.44 16.95
CA ASP A 11 -32.54 -6.89 17.04
C ASP A 11 -31.06 -7.23 17.21
N ASP A 12 -30.17 -6.42 16.66
CA ASP A 12 -28.73 -6.65 16.76
C ASP A 12 -28.16 -5.99 18.03
N PRO A 13 -27.22 -6.67 18.71
CA PRO A 13 -26.61 -6.14 19.91
C PRO A 13 -25.65 -4.99 19.58
N PRO A 14 -25.56 -3.97 20.46
CA PRO A 14 -24.69 -2.84 20.23
C PRO A 14 -23.20 -3.20 20.42
N PHE A 15 -22.33 -2.57 19.64
CA PHE A 15 -20.89 -2.60 19.88
C PHE A 15 -20.56 -2.05 21.27
N THR A 16 -19.57 -2.60 21.97
CA THR A 16 -19.17 -2.13 23.31
C THR A 16 -17.96 -1.20 23.28
N HIS A 17 -17.77 -0.41 24.35
CA HIS A 17 -16.63 0.49 24.54
C HIS A 17 -16.43 1.51 23.40
N VAL A 18 -17.51 1.88 22.71
CA VAL A 18 -17.47 2.87 21.64
C VAL A 18 -17.23 4.26 22.26
N SER A 19 -16.40 5.06 21.59
CA SER A 19 -16.08 6.43 22.04
C SER A 19 -17.10 7.46 21.58
N LEU A 20 -17.69 7.27 20.39
CA LEU A 20 -18.67 8.15 19.79
C LEU A 20 -19.73 7.32 19.05
N VAL A 21 -21.00 7.55 19.35
CA VAL A 21 -22.13 7.06 18.56
C VAL A 21 -22.82 8.27 17.93
N SER A 22 -22.99 8.23 16.61
CA SER A 22 -23.76 9.23 15.85
C SER A 22 -25.01 8.55 15.31
N CYS A 23 -26.18 9.05 15.70
CA CYS A 23 -27.46 8.59 15.21
C CYS A 23 -28.28 9.82 14.86
N ARG A 24 -28.25 10.21 13.59
CA ARG A 24 -28.86 11.44 13.10
C ARG A 24 -29.97 11.13 12.12
N ASN A 25 -31.10 11.81 12.29
CA ASN A 25 -32.26 11.73 11.38
C ASN A 25 -32.88 10.33 11.27
N CYS A 26 -32.65 9.46 12.25
CA CYS A 26 -33.15 8.08 12.26
C CYS A 26 -34.27 7.89 13.29
N LEU A 27 -34.12 8.47 14.48
CA LEU A 27 -35.08 8.27 15.57
C LEU A 27 -36.45 8.88 15.26
N ILE A 28 -36.50 9.91 14.42
CA ILE A 28 -37.74 10.61 14.03
C ILE A 28 -38.78 9.72 13.34
N TYR A 29 -38.37 8.56 12.82
CA TYR A 29 -39.28 7.59 12.17
C TYR A 29 -39.83 6.54 13.13
N LEU A 30 -39.39 6.55 14.40
CA LEU A 30 -39.68 5.53 15.37
C LEU A 30 -40.59 6.05 16.47
N GLU A 31 -41.43 5.18 17.03
CA GLU A 31 -42.24 5.49 18.19
C GLU A 31 -41.35 5.79 19.42
N THR A 32 -41.83 6.65 20.31
CA THR A 32 -41.07 7.09 21.49
C THR A 32 -40.56 5.94 22.35
N VAL A 33 -41.35 4.86 22.49
CA VAL A 33 -40.95 3.66 23.24
C VAL A 33 -39.72 3.00 22.60
N VAL A 34 -39.73 2.87 21.27
CA VAL A 34 -38.63 2.29 20.48
C VAL A 34 -37.39 3.20 20.53
N GLN A 35 -37.58 4.52 20.45
CA GLN A 35 -36.49 5.49 20.62
C GLN A 35 -35.78 5.33 21.97
N GLN A 36 -36.54 5.18 23.07
CA GLN A 36 -35.95 5.00 24.41
C GLN A 36 -35.13 3.70 24.51
N ARG A 37 -35.61 2.61 23.89
CA ARG A 37 -34.86 1.34 23.84
C ARG A 37 -33.54 1.50 23.11
N ILE A 38 -33.55 2.09 21.90
CA ILE A 38 -32.34 2.33 21.11
C ILE A 38 -31.36 3.24 21.86
N LEU A 39 -31.85 4.32 22.49
CA LEU A 39 -31.01 5.23 23.27
C LEU A 39 -30.37 4.55 24.48
N ALA A 40 -31.07 3.62 25.12
CA ALA A 40 -30.49 2.77 26.18
C ALA A 40 -29.41 1.83 25.62
N CYS A 41 -29.64 1.22 24.45
CA CYS A 41 -28.62 0.43 23.74
C CYS A 41 -27.37 1.26 23.45
N PHE A 42 -27.52 2.49 22.92
CA PHE A 42 -26.40 3.40 22.69
C PHE A 42 -25.68 3.78 23.99
N ALA A 43 -26.43 4.01 25.07
CA ALA A 43 -25.81 4.27 26.36
C ALA A 43 -24.97 3.08 26.82
N ASN A 44 -25.41 1.83 26.62
CA ASN A 44 -24.64 0.63 26.95
C ASN A 44 -23.44 0.42 26.02
N ALA A 45 -23.57 0.81 24.74
CA ALA A 45 -22.50 0.79 23.75
C ALA A 45 -21.32 1.71 24.13
N LEU A 46 -21.65 2.89 24.65
CA LEU A 46 -20.70 3.94 24.97
C LEU A 46 -19.87 3.62 26.23
N GLY A 47 -18.55 3.88 26.14
CA GLY A 47 -17.66 3.83 27.29
C GLY A 47 -18.01 4.87 28.38
N ARG A 48 -17.32 4.81 29.54
CA ARG A 48 -17.58 5.66 30.74
C ARG A 48 -17.58 7.18 30.49
N GLN A 49 -17.09 7.65 29.35
CA GLN A 49 -17.04 9.07 28.95
C GLN A 49 -17.37 9.27 27.46
N GLY A 50 -18.04 8.30 26.84
CA GLY A 50 -18.36 8.36 25.42
C GLY A 50 -19.37 9.46 25.07
N TYR A 51 -19.39 9.85 23.80
CA TYR A 51 -20.27 10.89 23.28
C TYR A 51 -21.39 10.30 22.42
N LEU A 52 -22.58 10.89 22.54
CA LEU A 52 -23.72 10.64 21.69
C LEU A 52 -24.01 11.89 20.88
N TRP A 53 -24.14 11.75 19.56
CA TRP A 53 -24.46 12.84 18.66
C TRP A 53 -25.76 12.54 17.92
N LEU A 54 -26.79 13.35 18.20
CA LEU A 54 -28.11 13.22 17.59
C LEU A 54 -28.36 14.30 16.53
N GLY A 55 -29.44 14.14 15.77
CA GLY A 55 -29.98 15.13 14.86
C GLY A 55 -30.78 16.23 15.58
N PRO A 56 -31.02 17.39 14.93
CA PRO A 56 -31.63 18.56 15.58
C PRO A 56 -33.02 18.32 16.19
N SER A 57 -33.80 17.42 15.59
CA SER A 57 -35.16 17.04 16.01
C SER A 57 -35.19 15.83 16.93
N GLU A 58 -34.03 15.37 17.41
CA GLU A 58 -33.87 14.18 18.22
C GLU A 58 -33.33 14.57 19.60
N SER A 59 -33.68 13.82 20.63
CA SER A 59 -33.28 14.13 22.01
C SER A 59 -33.13 12.86 22.84
N CYS A 60 -32.42 12.96 23.97
CA CYS A 60 -32.23 11.83 24.89
C CYS A 60 -33.51 11.42 25.66
N GLY A 61 -34.62 12.15 25.53
CA GLY A 61 -35.89 11.84 26.18
C GLY A 61 -35.75 11.54 27.68
N SER A 62 -36.21 10.35 28.10
CA SER A 62 -36.17 9.91 29.50
C SER A 62 -34.76 9.57 30.02
N LEU A 63 -33.77 9.41 29.14
CA LEU A 63 -32.36 9.16 29.49
C LEU A 63 -31.54 10.43 29.77
N SER A 64 -32.19 11.58 29.96
CA SER A 64 -31.52 12.84 30.36
C SER A 64 -30.73 12.73 31.67
N SER A 65 -31.04 11.76 32.53
CA SER A 65 -30.26 11.48 33.74
C SER A 65 -28.93 10.76 33.47
N VAL A 66 -28.83 10.05 32.34
CA VAL A 66 -27.64 9.28 31.90
C VAL A 66 -26.71 10.13 31.05
N PHE A 67 -27.27 11.09 30.32
CA PHE A 67 -26.56 11.95 29.37
C PHE A 67 -26.53 13.40 29.82
N ARG A 68 -25.34 14.01 29.80
CA ARG A 68 -25.17 15.45 29.99
C ARG A 68 -25.04 16.13 28.64
N THR A 69 -25.87 17.13 28.37
CA THR A 69 -25.72 17.98 27.17
C THR A 69 -24.39 18.72 27.19
N VAL A 70 -23.60 18.52 26.15
CA VAL A 70 -22.34 19.24 25.92
C VAL A 70 -22.60 20.41 24.97
N HIS A 71 -23.42 20.20 23.95
CA HIS A 71 -23.77 21.25 22.99
C HIS A 71 -25.21 21.10 22.52
N ALA A 72 -26.10 21.98 22.99
CA ALA A 72 -27.54 21.91 22.70
C ALA A 72 -27.83 22.08 21.20
N LYS A 73 -27.26 23.10 20.54
CA LYS A 73 -27.49 23.36 19.10
C LYS A 73 -27.10 22.18 18.19
N TRP A 74 -26.10 21.39 18.57
CA TRP A 74 -25.61 20.25 17.78
C TRP A 74 -26.11 18.91 18.33
N GLN A 75 -26.95 18.93 19.38
CA GLN A 75 -27.47 17.74 20.05
C GLN A 75 -26.35 16.75 20.42
N ILE A 76 -25.26 17.28 20.99
CA ILE A 76 -24.12 16.50 21.46
C ILE A 76 -24.23 16.30 22.96
N TYR A 77 -24.11 15.05 23.39
CA TYR A 77 -24.24 14.61 24.76
C TYR A 77 -23.05 13.77 25.18
N ARG A 78 -22.73 13.80 26.47
CA ARG A 78 -21.70 12.96 27.09
C ARG A 78 -22.35 12.01 28.08
N LYS A 79 -22.03 10.72 28.01
CA LYS A 79 -22.45 9.75 29.01
C LYS A 79 -21.81 10.09 30.35
N VAL A 80 -22.63 10.27 31.39
CA VAL A 80 -22.16 10.63 32.74
C VAL A 80 -22.54 9.60 33.80
N ARG A 81 -23.52 8.73 33.52
CA ARG A 81 -23.93 7.65 34.41
C ARG A 81 -24.07 6.33 33.64
N ALA A 82 -24.06 5.22 34.35
CA ALA A 82 -24.52 3.95 33.79
C ALA A 82 -26.06 3.93 33.75
N VAL A 83 -26.64 3.25 32.78
CA VAL A 83 -28.07 2.98 32.76
C VAL A 83 -28.37 2.04 33.93
N LYS A 84 -29.33 2.39 34.79
CA LYS A 84 -29.86 1.48 35.82
C LYS A 84 -31.04 0.74 35.22
N SER A 85 -30.99 -0.59 35.31
CA SER A 85 -32.03 -1.60 35.07
C SER A 85 -33.49 -1.17 35.04
N LEU A 86 -33.88 -0.49 33.96
CA LEU A 86 -35.28 -0.27 33.61
C LEU A 86 -35.65 -0.97 32.29
N PHE A 87 -34.67 -1.51 31.54
CA PHE A 87 -34.87 -2.19 30.25
C PHE A 87 -33.96 -3.44 30.09
N ASP A 88 -33.46 -3.99 31.20
CA ASP A 88 -32.14 -4.65 31.23
C ASP A 88 -32.08 -6.14 30.92
N THR A 89 -33.17 -6.91 30.92
CA THR A 89 -33.01 -8.38 30.89
C THR A 89 -32.67 -8.91 29.49
N GLU A 90 -33.33 -8.42 28.44
CA GLU A 90 -33.09 -8.92 27.07
C GLU A 90 -31.82 -8.36 26.44
N CYS A 91 -31.50 -7.08 26.66
CA CYS A 91 -30.29 -6.46 26.10
C CYS A 91 -29.02 -6.99 26.76
N ASN A 92 -28.99 -7.19 28.09
CA ASN A 92 -27.76 -7.64 28.76
C ASN A 92 -27.42 -9.12 28.48
N ILE A 93 -28.43 -9.98 28.31
CA ILE A 93 -28.21 -11.42 28.06
C ILE A 93 -27.69 -11.65 26.63
N THR A 94 -28.33 -11.04 25.63
CA THR A 94 -27.82 -11.08 24.24
C THR A 94 -26.45 -10.40 24.12
N GLN A 95 -26.22 -9.27 24.80
CA GLN A 95 -24.94 -8.54 24.75
C GLN A 95 -23.75 -9.32 25.34
N ARG A 96 -23.94 -10.17 26.36
CA ARG A 96 -22.86 -11.01 26.91
C ARG A 96 -22.50 -12.21 26.02
N VAL A 97 -23.49 -12.77 25.32
CA VAL A 97 -23.34 -13.92 24.41
C VAL A 97 -22.98 -13.50 22.98
N TYR A 98 -22.97 -12.20 22.67
CA TYR A 98 -22.50 -11.69 21.37
C TYR A 98 -21.16 -10.97 21.42
N SER A 99 -20.74 -10.50 22.59
CA SER A 99 -19.50 -9.75 22.78
C SER A 99 -18.26 -10.51 22.27
N PRO A 100 -17.99 -11.76 22.68
CA PRO A 100 -16.80 -12.47 22.22
C PRO A 100 -16.88 -12.92 20.75
N GLU A 101 -18.07 -13.25 20.26
CA GLU A 101 -18.33 -13.65 18.87
C GLU A 101 -18.12 -12.48 17.91
N GLN A 102 -18.54 -11.28 18.30
CA GLN A 102 -18.35 -10.06 17.54
C GLN A 102 -16.88 -9.63 17.55
N GLU A 103 -16.18 -9.76 18.67
CA GLU A 103 -14.73 -9.50 18.75
C GLU A 103 -13.95 -10.49 17.88
N LEU A 104 -14.35 -11.76 17.87
CA LEU A 104 -13.79 -12.77 16.97
C LEU A 104 -14.10 -12.46 15.50
N ALA A 105 -15.33 -12.05 15.18
CA ALA A 105 -15.73 -11.69 13.83
C ALA A 105 -14.97 -10.44 13.34
N TYR A 106 -14.83 -9.42 14.19
CA TYR A 106 -14.05 -8.22 13.92
C TYR A 106 -12.58 -8.56 13.70
N THR A 107 -11.98 -9.34 14.60
CA THR A 107 -10.57 -9.75 14.49
C THR A 107 -10.34 -10.60 13.25
N LYS A 108 -11.25 -11.53 12.92
CA LYS A 108 -11.20 -12.33 11.69
C LYS A 108 -11.33 -11.46 10.44
N GLY A 109 -12.24 -10.49 10.45
CA GLY A 109 -12.41 -9.54 9.35
C GLY A 109 -11.16 -8.71 9.13
N TYR A 110 -10.63 -8.12 10.21
CA TYR A 110 -9.39 -7.36 10.20
C TYR A 110 -8.22 -8.19 9.67
N LEU A 111 -8.01 -9.41 10.21
CA LEU A 111 -6.97 -10.32 9.75
C LEU A 111 -7.11 -10.62 8.26
N ARG A 112 -8.33 -10.93 7.77
CA ARG A 112 -8.58 -11.18 6.35
C ARG A 112 -8.20 -9.98 5.47
N THR A 113 -8.55 -8.76 5.88
CA THR A 113 -8.16 -7.55 5.14
C THR A 113 -6.65 -7.38 5.12
N THR A 114 -5.98 -7.52 6.28
CA THR A 114 -4.51 -7.39 6.34
C THR A 114 -3.78 -8.46 5.52
N ILE A 115 -4.30 -9.70 5.48
CA ILE A 115 -3.75 -10.78 4.65
C ILE A 115 -3.90 -10.42 3.17
N ALA A 116 -5.08 -9.96 2.75
CA ALA A 116 -5.31 -9.57 1.35
C ALA A 116 -4.39 -8.41 0.91
N GLU A 117 -4.16 -7.43 1.78
CA GLU A 117 -3.22 -6.32 1.53
C GLU A 117 -1.76 -6.83 1.42
N LEU A 118 -1.34 -7.72 2.32
CA LEU A 118 0.00 -8.35 2.27
C LEU A 118 0.20 -9.19 1.00
N GLU A 119 -0.81 -9.97 0.59
CA GLU A 119 -0.74 -10.74 -0.65
C GLU A 119 -0.67 -9.84 -1.89
N SER A 120 -1.41 -8.73 -1.89
CA SER A 120 -1.37 -7.74 -2.96
C SER A 120 0.02 -7.10 -3.08
N THR A 121 0.59 -6.64 -1.97
CA THR A 121 1.94 -6.03 -1.96
C THR A 121 3.02 -7.05 -2.35
N ARG A 122 2.90 -8.30 -1.91
CA ARG A 122 3.79 -9.39 -2.33
C ARG A 122 3.74 -9.60 -3.85
N LYS A 123 2.55 -9.65 -4.46
CA LYS A 123 2.41 -9.78 -5.92
C LYS A 123 3.03 -8.60 -6.67
N GLN A 124 2.85 -7.38 -6.15
CA GLN A 124 3.45 -6.19 -6.75
C GLN A 124 4.99 -6.25 -6.70
N LEU A 125 5.57 -6.61 -5.56
CA LEU A 125 7.02 -6.78 -5.43
C LEU A 125 7.55 -7.89 -6.34
N GLN A 126 6.82 -9.01 -6.45
CA GLN A 126 7.20 -10.09 -7.34
C GLN A 126 7.22 -9.63 -8.81
N SER A 127 6.16 -8.96 -9.27
CA SER A 127 6.10 -8.41 -10.63
C SER A 127 7.19 -7.36 -10.89
N SER A 128 7.48 -6.51 -9.90
CA SER A 128 8.58 -5.55 -9.99
C SER A 128 9.95 -6.23 -10.10
N ASN A 129 10.16 -7.33 -9.36
CA ASN A 129 11.41 -8.10 -9.44
C ASN A 129 11.56 -8.78 -10.80
N GLU A 130 10.49 -9.38 -11.33
CA GLU A 130 10.47 -10.00 -12.67
C GLU A 130 10.82 -8.97 -13.76
N ALA A 131 10.25 -7.76 -13.69
CA ALA A 131 10.58 -6.68 -14.61
C ALA A 131 12.05 -6.23 -14.51
N LEU A 132 12.61 -6.16 -13.30
CA LEU A 132 14.03 -5.82 -13.10
C LEU A 132 14.97 -6.90 -13.63
N VAL A 133 14.63 -8.17 -13.48
CA VAL A 133 15.39 -9.28 -14.06
C VAL A 133 15.37 -9.21 -15.59
N ALA A 134 14.20 -8.97 -16.19
CA ALA A 134 14.08 -8.79 -17.64
C ALA A 134 14.92 -7.61 -18.15
N ALA A 135 14.83 -6.45 -17.50
CA ALA A 135 15.63 -5.27 -17.86
C ALA A 135 17.15 -5.53 -17.74
N ARG A 136 17.56 -6.34 -16.75
CA ARG A 136 18.95 -6.76 -16.60
C ARG A 136 19.41 -7.69 -17.73
N GLU A 137 18.57 -8.63 -18.16
CA GLU A 137 18.85 -9.52 -19.28
C GLU A 137 18.96 -8.74 -20.59
N GLU A 138 18.05 -7.80 -20.85
CA GLU A 138 18.14 -6.90 -22.01
C GLU A 138 19.44 -6.09 -22.00
N LEU A 139 19.84 -5.52 -20.84
CA LEU A 139 21.11 -4.80 -20.73
C LEU A 139 22.30 -5.70 -21.06
N GLN A 140 22.30 -6.95 -20.59
CA GLN A 140 23.37 -7.90 -20.88
C GLN A 140 23.46 -8.19 -22.39
N LEU A 141 22.33 -8.34 -23.07
CA LEU A 141 22.29 -8.50 -24.53
C LEU A 141 22.87 -7.26 -25.25
N THR A 142 22.45 -6.04 -24.85
CA THR A 142 22.99 -4.81 -25.47
C THR A 142 24.50 -4.65 -25.25
N LYS A 143 25.01 -5.13 -24.11
CA LYS A 143 26.45 -5.14 -23.80
C LYS A 143 27.19 -6.10 -24.75
N GLU A 144 26.66 -7.29 -24.98
CA GLU A 144 27.25 -8.29 -25.88
C GLU A 144 27.24 -7.82 -27.34
N GLU A 145 26.13 -7.22 -27.79
CA GLU A 145 26.03 -6.61 -29.12
C GLU A 145 27.07 -5.48 -29.31
N LEU A 146 27.19 -4.59 -28.33
CA LEU A 146 28.16 -3.49 -28.39
C LEU A 146 29.61 -4.01 -28.43
N GLN A 147 29.90 -5.06 -27.67
CA GLN A 147 31.22 -5.68 -27.67
C GLN A 147 31.53 -6.34 -29.03
N SER A 148 30.56 -7.01 -29.65
CA SER A 148 30.72 -7.53 -31.01
C SER A 148 30.99 -6.42 -32.03
N VAL A 149 30.26 -5.30 -31.96
CA VAL A 149 30.47 -4.15 -32.86
C VAL A 149 31.86 -3.54 -32.65
N TYR A 150 32.33 -3.48 -31.40
CA TYR A 150 33.67 -3.02 -31.08
C TYR A 150 34.75 -3.91 -31.72
N GLU A 151 34.59 -5.23 -31.65
CA GLU A 151 35.52 -6.20 -32.26
C GLU A 151 35.55 -6.07 -33.80
N GLU A 152 34.39 -5.91 -34.44
CA GLU A 152 34.30 -5.70 -35.89
C GLU A 152 35.00 -4.40 -36.32
N LEU A 153 34.74 -3.29 -35.61
CA LEU A 153 35.36 -2.00 -35.89
C LEU A 153 36.89 -2.06 -35.69
N HIS A 154 37.33 -2.76 -34.65
CA HIS A 154 38.75 -2.96 -34.39
C HIS A 154 39.42 -3.71 -35.54
N MET A 155 38.80 -4.79 -36.03
CA MET A 155 39.28 -5.55 -37.19
C MET A 155 39.37 -4.69 -38.45
N VAL A 156 38.35 -3.90 -38.75
CA VAL A 156 38.34 -2.98 -39.90
C VAL A 156 39.44 -1.92 -39.78
N THR A 157 39.69 -1.42 -38.57
CA THR A 157 40.76 -0.46 -38.31
C THR A 157 42.13 -1.08 -38.58
N VAL A 158 42.37 -2.31 -38.11
CA VAL A 158 43.62 -3.03 -38.37
C VAL A 158 43.81 -3.28 -39.87
N GLU A 159 42.75 -3.66 -40.60
CA GLU A 159 42.83 -3.90 -42.04
C GLU A 159 43.11 -2.62 -42.83
N SER A 160 42.43 -1.52 -42.49
CA SER A 160 42.67 -0.22 -43.12
C SER A 160 44.09 0.29 -42.84
N GLN A 161 44.62 0.13 -41.63
CA GLN A 161 46.01 0.45 -41.32
C GLN A 161 47.00 -0.38 -42.15
N LYS A 162 46.74 -1.69 -42.36
CA LYS A 162 47.57 -2.53 -43.25
C LYS A 162 47.57 -2.00 -44.68
N LYS A 163 46.40 -1.63 -45.21
CA LYS A 163 46.28 -1.04 -46.56
C LYS A 163 47.02 0.30 -46.67
N ILE A 164 46.91 1.17 -45.68
CA ILE A 164 47.66 2.44 -45.62
C ILE A 164 49.17 2.18 -45.62
N ARG A 165 49.67 1.25 -44.79
CA ARG A 165 51.10 0.91 -44.74
C ARG A 165 51.61 0.36 -46.07
N ALA A 166 50.87 -0.57 -46.69
CA ALA A 166 51.23 -1.15 -47.98
C ALA A 166 51.26 -0.08 -49.09
N PHE A 167 50.27 0.82 -49.11
CA PHE A 167 50.24 1.93 -50.06
C PHE A 167 51.39 2.92 -49.83
N SER A 168 51.70 3.26 -48.59
CA SER A 168 52.85 4.11 -48.24
C SER A 168 54.20 3.48 -48.64
N GLN A 169 54.35 2.15 -48.50
CA GLN A 169 55.54 1.43 -48.97
C GLN A 169 55.69 1.51 -50.49
N LEU A 170 54.62 1.22 -51.23
CA LEU A 170 54.61 1.36 -52.70
C LEU A 170 54.93 2.79 -53.15
N ASN A 171 54.38 3.81 -52.49
CA ASN A 171 54.74 5.19 -52.77
C ASN A 171 56.22 5.47 -52.49
N HIS A 172 56.77 4.96 -51.39
CA HIS A 172 58.20 5.13 -51.06
C HIS A 172 59.12 4.44 -52.06
N ASP A 173 58.75 3.24 -52.55
CA ASP A 173 59.51 2.50 -53.56
C ASP A 173 59.52 3.23 -54.92
N ILE A 174 58.45 3.96 -55.26
CA ILE A 174 58.38 4.79 -56.47
C ILE A 174 59.27 6.04 -56.31
N ASP A 175 59.30 6.65 -55.13
CA ASP A 175 60.09 7.85 -54.85
C ASP A 175 61.60 7.55 -54.69
N ASN A 176 62.01 6.31 -54.37
CA ASN A 176 63.41 5.90 -54.23
C ASN A 176 63.74 4.60 -55.02
N PRO A 177 63.98 4.68 -56.35
CA PRO A 177 63.97 3.52 -57.23
C PRO A 177 65.29 2.70 -57.28
N GLY A 178 66.15 2.72 -56.26
CA GLY A 178 67.36 1.88 -56.32
C GLY A 178 68.29 1.90 -55.10
N CYS A 179 68.25 0.81 -54.31
CA CYS A 179 69.39 -0.07 -53.96
C CYS A 179 68.96 -1.08 -52.88
N PRO A 180 69.44 -2.34 -52.92
CA PRO A 180 69.12 -3.33 -51.90
C PRO A 180 69.97 -3.08 -50.66
N HIS A 181 69.36 -2.82 -49.50
CA HIS A 181 70.06 -2.91 -48.23
C HIS A 181 69.36 -3.82 -47.23
N GLU A 182 70.18 -4.76 -46.78
CA GLU A 182 70.06 -5.73 -45.72
C GLU A 182 69.36 -5.21 -44.44
N GLY A 183 68.52 -6.08 -43.89
CA GLY A 183 68.39 -6.37 -42.45
C GLY A 183 68.12 -5.23 -41.47
N LYS A 184 67.00 -5.34 -40.73
CA LYS A 184 67.02 -5.54 -39.26
C LYS A 184 65.63 -5.77 -38.71
N HIS A 185 65.54 -6.80 -37.87
CA HIS A 185 64.51 -6.98 -36.85
C HIS A 185 64.36 -5.71 -36.00
N GLU A 186 63.13 -5.31 -35.67
CA GLU A 186 62.81 -4.72 -34.37
C GLU A 186 61.29 -4.70 -34.10
N GLY A 187 60.91 -5.27 -32.95
CA GLY A 187 59.84 -4.75 -32.10
C GLY A 187 58.39 -5.03 -32.49
N ILE A 188 57.89 -6.23 -32.17
CA ILE A 188 56.49 -6.39 -31.77
C ILE A 188 56.34 -5.72 -30.40
N THR A 189 55.48 -4.72 -30.28
CA THR A 189 54.99 -4.25 -28.98
C THR A 189 53.47 -4.29 -29.03
N GLU A 190 52.90 -5.27 -28.34
CA GLU A 190 51.47 -5.37 -28.06
C GLU A 190 51.01 -4.16 -27.25
N PRO A 191 49.84 -3.56 -27.54
CA PRO A 191 49.13 -2.75 -26.56
C PRO A 191 48.36 -3.69 -25.61
N GLY A 192 48.70 -3.63 -24.32
CA GLY A 192 48.06 -4.40 -23.26
C GLY A 192 46.57 -4.08 -23.05
N PRO A 193 45.87 -4.87 -22.22
CA PRO A 193 44.43 -4.77 -22.04
C PRO A 193 44.06 -3.47 -21.33
N ILE A 194 43.03 -2.79 -21.85
CA ILE A 194 42.43 -1.62 -21.22
C ILE A 194 41.37 -2.14 -20.24
N GLU A 195 41.76 -2.25 -18.96
CA GLU A 195 40.81 -2.36 -17.85
C GLU A 195 40.30 -0.96 -17.47
N GLY A 196 38.99 -0.83 -17.29
CA GLY A 196 38.29 0.38 -16.83
C GLY A 196 36.78 0.26 -17.00
#